data_AF-A0A0F9W803-F1
#
_entry.id   AF-A0A0F9W803-F1
#
_cell.length_a   1.000
_cell.length_b   1.000
_cell.length_c   1.000
_cell.angle_alpha   90.00
_cell.angle_beta   90.00
_cell.angle_gamma   90.00
#
_symmetry.space_group_name_H-M   'P 1'
#
loop_
_entity.id
_entity.type
_entity.pdbx_description
1 polymer ?
#
loop_
_entity_poly.entity_id
_entity_poly.type
_entity_poly.pdbx_seq_one_letter_code
_entity_poly.pdbx_strand_id
1 'polypeptide(L)'
;MRRMSEHQVWVFGIVDTSYVSTRRYIEIVAQKDKATLFDIVRRICLPGTIIHSDQWAEYKDITGLSFKHYTVNHSLNFVNPDNGVHTQHIESYWNKNKIYIKKIKRR
;
A
#
# COMPACT_ATOMS: atom_id res chain seq x y z
N MET A 1 -20.73 2.74 -21.25
CA MET A 1 -21.22 2.72 -19.85
C MET A 1 -20.67 1.46 -19.17
N ARG A 2 -19.63 1.57 -18.34
CA ARG A 2 -19.05 0.41 -17.63
C ARG A 2 -20.02 -0.03 -16.54
N ARG A 3 -20.44 -1.30 -16.58
CA ARG A 3 -21.12 -1.96 -15.44
C ARG A 3 -20.22 -1.84 -14.22
N MET A 4 -20.61 -1.01 -13.25
CA MET A 4 -20.03 -1.07 -11.91
C MET A 4 -20.53 -2.37 -11.27
N SER A 5 -19.62 -3.30 -10.95
CA SER A 5 -19.99 -4.46 -10.15
C SER A 5 -20.25 -3.99 -8.72
N GLU A 6 -21.43 -4.30 -8.21
CA GLU A 6 -21.80 -4.00 -6.84
C GLU A 6 -20.77 -4.63 -5.87
N HIS A 7 -20.09 -3.77 -5.11
CA HIS A 7 -19.23 -4.02 -3.95
C HIS A 7 -17.73 -4.34 -4.18
N GLN A 8 -17.02 -3.51 -4.95
CA GLN A 8 -15.56 -3.46 -4.89
C GLN A 8 -15.10 -2.99 -3.50
N VAL A 9 -14.16 -3.72 -2.88
CA VAL A 9 -13.57 -3.37 -1.58
C VAL A 9 -12.14 -2.95 -1.82
N TRP A 10 -11.79 -1.78 -1.29
CA TRP A 10 -10.42 -1.31 -1.28
C TRP A 10 -9.79 -1.59 0.08
N VAL A 11 -8.54 -2.02 0.05
CA VAL A 11 -7.75 -2.28 1.25
C VAL A 11 -6.45 -1.56 1.10
N PHE A 12 -6.12 -0.76 2.10
CA PHE A 12 -4.80 -0.19 2.26
C PHE A 12 -3.97 -1.08 3.17
N GLY A 13 -2.67 -1.20 2.88
CA GLY A 13 -1.78 -2.10 3.60
C GLY A 13 -0.38 -1.54 3.70
N ILE A 14 0.19 -1.60 4.91
CA ILE A 14 1.57 -1.19 5.21
C ILE A 14 2.28 -2.37 5.85
N VAL A 15 3.52 -2.60 5.42
CA VAL A 15 4.43 -3.56 6.01
C VAL A 15 5.69 -2.81 6.45
N ASP A 16 6.06 -2.99 7.70
CA ASP A 16 7.34 -2.53 8.23
C ASP A 16 8.35 -3.68 8.18
N THR A 17 9.36 -3.51 7.33
CA THR A 17 10.44 -4.48 7.10
C THR A 17 11.66 -4.28 7.99
N SER A 18 11.67 -3.24 8.84
CA SER A 18 12.79 -2.97 9.76
C SER A 18 12.85 -3.97 10.93
N TYR A 19 11.78 -4.74 11.16
CA TYR A 19 11.69 -5.77 12.20
C TYR A 19 11.76 -7.18 11.61
N VAL A 20 12.46 -8.08 12.33
CA VAL A 20 12.50 -9.52 12.02
C VAL A 20 11.08 -10.12 11.98
N SER A 21 10.27 -9.81 13.00
CA SER A 21 8.83 -10.06 12.96
C SER A 21 8.12 -8.89 12.26
N THR A 22 8.07 -8.96 10.93
CA THR A 22 7.46 -7.95 10.07
C THR A 22 6.12 -7.46 10.64
N ARG A 23 6.04 -6.18 11.00
CA ARG A 23 4.81 -5.56 11.50
C ARG A 23 3.95 -5.15 10.32
N ARG A 24 2.64 -5.30 10.47
CA ARG A 24 1.68 -5.14 9.37
C ARG A 24 0.47 -4.38 9.82
N TYR A 25 0.02 -3.47 8.98
CA TYR A 25 -1.21 -2.72 9.14
C TYR A 25 -2.08 -2.93 7.90
N ILE A 26 -3.37 -3.19 8.11
CA ILE A 26 -4.36 -3.22 7.04
C ILE A 26 -5.62 -2.48 7.47
N GLU A 27 -6.19 -1.75 6.52
CA GLU A 27 -7.42 -1.00 6.73
C GLU A 27 -8.29 -1.13 5.48
N ILE A 28 -9.58 -1.45 5.69
CA ILE A 28 -10.56 -1.39 4.62
C ILE A 28 -10.92 0.08 4.43
N VAL A 29 -10.78 0.57 3.20
CA VAL A 29 -11.06 1.95 2.86
C VAL A 29 -12.25 2.02 1.93
N ALA A 30 -13.12 3.01 2.15
CA ALA A 30 -14.25 3.25 1.26
C ALA A 30 -13.77 3.78 -0.10
N GLN A 31 -12.81 4.70 -0.06
CA GLN A 31 -12.29 5.41 -1.22
C GLN A 31 -10.81 5.11 -1.42
N LYS A 32 -10.41 4.93 -2.68
CA LYS A 32 -9.01 4.77 -3.10
C LYS A 32 -8.50 6.08 -3.68
N ASP A 33 -8.36 7.08 -2.82
CA ASP A 33 -7.91 8.42 -3.20
C ASP A 33 -6.69 8.87 -2.39
N LYS A 34 -6.11 9.99 -2.83
CA LYS A 34 -4.91 10.59 -2.23
C LYS A 34 -5.15 11.05 -0.78
N ALA A 35 -6.33 11.57 -0.46
CA ALA A 35 -6.63 12.07 0.88
C ALA A 35 -6.61 10.92 1.90
N THR A 36 -7.34 9.84 1.58
CA THR A 36 -7.39 8.62 2.38
C THR A 36 -6.00 8.02 2.57
N LEU A 37 -5.22 7.93 1.48
CA LEU A 37 -3.83 7.49 1.53
C LEU A 37 -2.99 8.33 2.51
N PHE A 38 -3.06 9.65 2.38
CA PHE A 38 -2.23 10.58 3.14
C PHE A 38 -2.56 10.52 4.64
N ASP A 39 -3.84 10.42 4.97
CA ASP A 39 -4.29 10.30 6.36
C ASP A 39 -3.80 9.01 6.99
N ILE A 40 -3.88 7.89 6.27
CA ILE A 40 -3.39 6.60 6.76
C ILE A 40 -1.87 6.63 6.94
N VAL A 41 -1.12 7.10 5.93
CA VAL A 41 0.35 7.13 6.01
C VAL A 41 0.82 8.02 7.15
N ARG A 42 0.22 9.20 7.38
CA ARG A 42 0.58 10.07 8.51
C ARG A 42 0.25 9.48 9.87
N ARG A 43 -0.84 8.70 9.96
CA ARG A 43 -1.25 8.04 11.21
C ARG A 43 -0.34 6.86 11.56
N ILE A 44 0.19 6.16 10.56
CA ILE A 44 0.91 4.89 10.74
C ILE A 44 2.42 5.04 10.65
N CYS A 45 2.93 5.94 9.81
CA CYS A 45 4.36 6.15 9.59
C CYS A 45 4.84 7.43 10.29
N LEU A 46 6.02 7.36 10.89
CA LEU A 46 6.67 8.52 11.50
C LEU A 46 7.30 9.42 10.43
N PRO A 47 7.33 10.75 10.61
CA PRO A 47 8.06 11.64 9.72
C PRO A 47 9.52 11.17 9.54
N GLY A 48 10.03 11.22 8.31
CA GLY A 48 11.36 10.73 7.95
C GLY A 48 11.41 9.24 7.57
N THR A 49 10.32 8.46 7.75
CA THR A 49 10.24 7.08 7.26
C THR A 49 10.47 7.00 5.75
N ILE A 50 11.18 5.95 5.32
CA ILE A 50 11.33 5.58 3.92
C ILE A 50 10.14 4.70 3.53
N ILE A 51 9.38 5.13 2.54
CA ILE A 51 8.23 4.41 1.99
C ILE A 51 8.60 3.82 0.64
N HIS A 52 8.34 2.53 0.47
CA HIS A 52 8.46 1.83 -0.81
C HIS A 52 7.05 1.51 -1.34
N SER A 53 6.74 1.91 -2.56
CA SER A 53 5.45 1.60 -3.20
C SER A 53 5.58 1.27 -4.68
N ASP A 54 4.48 0.90 -5.31
CA ASP A 54 4.36 0.95 -6.77
C ASP A 54 4.25 2.40 -7.27
N GLN A 55 4.11 2.58 -8.59
CA GLN A 55 4.00 3.88 -9.26
C GLN A 55 2.56 4.38 -9.44
N TRP A 56 1.63 3.99 -8.59
CA TRP A 56 0.28 4.58 -8.62
C TRP A 56 0.36 6.10 -8.41
N ALA A 57 -0.36 6.86 -9.24
CA ALA A 57 -0.14 8.30 -9.42
C ALA A 57 -0.34 9.12 -8.12
N GLU A 58 -1.24 8.66 -7.26
CA GLU A 58 -1.61 9.27 -6.00
C GLU A 58 -0.49 9.16 -4.95
N TYR A 59 0.48 8.25 -5.13
CA TYR A 59 1.68 8.15 -4.30
C TYR A 59 2.73 9.23 -4.60
N LYS A 60 2.69 9.89 -5.77
CA LYS A 60 3.75 10.82 -6.22
C LYS A 60 4.03 11.95 -5.22
N ASP A 61 3.01 12.39 -4.52
CA ASP A 61 3.09 13.54 -3.62
C ASP A 61 3.46 13.16 -2.17
N ILE A 62 3.76 11.89 -1.89
CA ILE A 62 4.18 11.42 -0.56
C ILE A 62 5.47 12.09 -0.10
N THR A 63 6.38 12.41 -1.01
CA THR A 63 7.64 13.11 -0.71
C THR A 63 7.41 14.46 -0.05
N GLY A 64 6.32 15.16 -0.38
CA GLY A 64 5.92 16.43 0.23
C GLY A 64 5.45 16.34 1.68
N LEU A 65 5.33 15.12 2.24
CA LEU A 65 4.85 14.86 3.60
C LEU A 65 5.96 14.59 4.61
N SER A 66 7.19 15.01 4.32
CA SER A 66 8.39 14.69 5.13
C SER A 66 8.74 13.19 5.12
N PHE A 67 8.33 12.44 4.10
CA PHE A 67 8.76 11.06 3.88
C PHE A 67 9.78 10.99 2.74
N LYS A 68 10.67 10.00 2.81
CA LYS A 68 11.46 9.59 1.64
C LYS A 68 10.66 8.54 0.89
N HIS A 69 10.60 8.63 -0.43
CA HIS A 69 9.78 7.74 -1.24
C HIS A 69 10.58 7.13 -2.36
N TYR A 70 10.56 5.81 -2.45
CA TYR A 70 11.10 5.06 -3.58
C TYR A 70 10.01 4.20 -4.20
N THR A 71 10.10 4.02 -5.52
CA THR A 71 9.08 3.29 -6.27
C THR A 71 9.66 2.15 -7.09
N VAL A 72 8.85 1.13 -7.31
CA VAL A 72 9.08 0.09 -8.32
C VAL A 72 8.04 0.20 -9.44
N ASN A 73 8.48 0.14 -10.69
CA ASN A 73 7.58 0.09 -11.84
C ASN A 73 7.26 -1.37 -12.19
N HIS A 74 6.12 -1.87 -11.71
CA HIS A 74 5.66 -3.24 -11.96
C HIS A 74 5.34 -3.56 -13.42
N SER A 75 5.21 -2.56 -14.30
CA SER A 75 5.09 -2.81 -15.74
C SER A 75 6.42 -3.20 -16.38
N LEU A 76 7.55 -2.91 -15.72
CA LEU A 76 8.90 -3.17 -16.23
C LEU A 76 9.63 -4.23 -15.41
N ASN A 77 9.57 -4.14 -14.08
CA ASN A 77 10.35 -4.98 -13.17
C ASN A 77 9.57 -5.31 -11.89
N PHE A 78 9.83 -6.49 -11.32
CA PHE A 78 9.32 -6.88 -9.99
C PHE A 78 10.15 -6.31 -8.83
N VAL A 79 11.42 -5.98 -9.12
CA VAL A 79 12.38 -5.34 -8.22
C VAL A 79 13.02 -4.22 -9.02
N ASN A 80 13.09 -3.01 -8.45
CA ASN A 80 13.77 -1.90 -9.10
C ASN A 80 15.27 -2.22 -9.24
N PRO A 81 15.83 -2.27 -10.47
CA PRO A 81 17.21 -2.72 -10.68
C PRO A 81 18.25 -1.73 -10.15
N ASP A 82 17.91 -0.45 -10.02
CA ASP A 82 18.86 0.60 -9.63
C ASP A 82 19.08 0.65 -8.11
N ASN A 83 18.05 0.30 -7.33
CA ASN A 83 18.06 0.48 -5.87
C ASN A 83 17.49 -0.71 -5.09
N GLY A 84 17.08 -1.79 -5.76
CA GLY A 84 16.57 -3.01 -5.14
C GLY A 84 15.16 -2.89 -4.54
N VAL A 85 14.44 -1.79 -4.73
CA VAL A 85 13.12 -1.56 -4.12
C VAL A 85 12.07 -2.53 -4.68
N HIS A 86 11.25 -3.11 -3.81
CA HIS A 86 10.13 -3.99 -4.17
C HIS A 86 8.99 -3.93 -3.14
N THR A 87 7.79 -4.37 -3.53
CA THR A 87 6.57 -4.39 -2.69
C THR A 87 6.07 -5.81 -2.37
N GLN A 88 6.89 -6.83 -2.63
CA GLN A 88 6.54 -8.24 -2.51
C GLN A 88 6.01 -8.66 -1.12
N HIS A 89 6.49 -8.04 -0.03
CA HIS A 89 6.05 -8.40 1.33
C HIS A 89 4.57 -8.09 1.55
N ILE A 90 4.09 -6.93 1.08
CA ILE A 90 2.68 -6.55 1.23
C ILE A 90 1.79 -7.33 0.25
N GLU A 91 2.27 -7.58 -0.98
CA GLU A 91 1.57 -8.42 -1.96
C GLU A 91 1.38 -9.86 -1.46
N SER A 92 2.44 -10.46 -0.90
CA SER A 92 2.38 -11.79 -0.30
C SER A 92 1.39 -11.82 0.88
N TYR A 93 1.39 -10.77 1.71
CA TYR A 93 0.47 -10.66 2.83
C TYR A 93 -0.98 -10.55 2.39
N TRP A 94 -1.31 -9.70 1.41
CA TRP A 94 -2.65 -9.61 0.85
C TRP A 94 -3.10 -10.92 0.23
N ASN A 95 -2.22 -11.62 -0.50
CA ASN A 95 -2.56 -12.91 -1.10
C ASN A 95 -2.94 -13.94 -0.03
N LYS A 96 -2.15 -14.05 1.05
CA LYS A 96 -2.43 -14.95 2.18
C LYS A 96 -3.71 -14.61 2.93
N ASN A 97 -4.06 -13.33 3.02
CA ASN A 97 -5.20 -12.85 3.81
C ASN A 97 -6.45 -12.52 2.99
N LYS A 98 -6.45 -12.76 1.68
CA LYS A 98 -7.53 -12.39 0.75
C LYS A 98 -8.90 -12.91 1.18
N ILE A 99 -8.97 -14.14 1.69
CA ILE A 99 -10.21 -14.76 2.19
C ILE A 99 -10.69 -14.07 3.47
N TYR A 100 -9.79 -13.80 4.40
CA TYR A 100 -10.10 -13.14 5.66
C TYR A 100 -10.57 -11.69 5.43
N ILE A 101 -9.86 -10.93 4.60
CA ILE A 101 -10.23 -9.58 4.17
C ILE A 101 -11.65 -9.55 3.57
N LYS A 102 -11.98 -10.52 2.71
CA LYS A 102 -13.33 -10.64 2.15
C LYS A 102 -14.40 -10.98 3.20
N LYS A 103 -14.04 -11.63 4.32
CA LYS A 103 -14.98 -11.94 5.42
C LYS A 103 -15.24 -10.73 6.32
N ILE A 104 -14.24 -9.87 6.57
CA ILE A 104 -14.43 -8.62 7.34
C ILE A 104 -15.54 -7.76 6.70
N LYS A 105 -15.63 -7.75 5.37
CA LYS A 105 -16.69 -7.08 4.58
C LYS A 105 -18.13 -7.45 4.97
N ARG A 106 -18.37 -8.66 5.50
CA ARG A 106 -19.71 -9.23 5.69
C ARG A 106 -20.30 -9.01 7.10
N ARG A 107 -19.61 -8.25 7.94
CA ARG A 107 -20.09 -7.83 9.26
C ARG A 107 -20.37 -6.34 9.23
#